data_AF-A0AAU8LZC5-F1
#
_entry.id   AF-A0AAU8LZC5-F1
#
_cell.length_a   1.000
_cell.length_b   1.000
_cell.length_c   1.000
_cell.angle_alpha   90.00
_cell.angle_beta   90.00
_cell.angle_gamma   90.00
#
_symmetry.space_group_name_H-M   'P 1'
#
loop_
_entity.id
_entity.type
_entity.pdbx_description
1 polymer ?
#
loop_
_entity_poly.entity_id
_entity_poly.type
_entity_poly.pdbx_seq_one_letter_code
_entity_poly.pdbx_strand_id
1 'polypeptide(L)'
;MPDIPAQPDPWNNEYTVSISTQYTEHGTVRTGTFGRKLRTPLSVTLGNGDGILTDDANAPYVTVEGGNLTGEEMVRIQVVQDLHEGLLFFNLRDMHENGEQGEPVRVSGNGPCTLPGFTGSGLTSLDLTVQKYSKLMDMIRNKYGGRLVDVLKVESGA
;
A
#
# COMPACT_ATOMS: atom_id res chain seq x y z
N MET A 1 -17.78 4.64 16.53
CA MET A 1 -16.99 4.68 15.29
C MET A 1 -17.88 4.13 14.19
N PRO A 2 -18.05 4.80 13.04
CA PRO A 2 -18.84 4.23 11.94
C PRO A 2 -18.21 2.92 11.48
N ASP A 3 -19.04 1.93 11.21
CA ASP A 3 -18.62 0.64 10.66
C ASP A 3 -18.13 0.86 9.22
N ILE A 4 -16.91 0.43 8.91
CA ILE A 4 -16.34 0.55 7.56
C ILE A 4 -16.69 -0.76 6.86
N PRO A 5 -17.45 -0.71 5.74
CA PRO A 5 -17.85 -1.92 5.05
C PRO A 5 -16.62 -2.69 4.59
N ALA A 6 -16.63 -4.01 4.73
CA ALA A 6 -15.55 -4.84 4.23
C ALA A 6 -15.38 -4.67 2.71
N GLN A 7 -14.14 -4.64 2.24
CA GLN A 7 -13.85 -4.65 0.81
C GLN A 7 -14.00 -6.07 0.24
N PRO A 8 -14.67 -6.23 -0.91
CA PRO A 8 -14.73 -7.52 -1.60
C PRO A 8 -13.39 -7.93 -2.21
N ASP A 9 -12.46 -6.96 -2.31
CA ASP A 9 -11.18 -7.08 -3.00
C ASP A 9 -10.03 -7.12 -1.98
N PRO A 10 -9.47 -8.31 -1.66
CA PRO A 10 -8.45 -8.44 -0.60
C PRO A 10 -7.11 -7.77 -0.93
N TRP A 11 -6.90 -7.39 -2.20
CA TRP A 11 -5.71 -6.71 -2.73
C TRP A 11 -5.87 -5.18 -2.77
N ASN A 12 -7.11 -4.70 -2.62
CA ASN A 12 -7.43 -3.27 -2.63
C ASN A 12 -7.69 -2.83 -1.19
N ASN A 13 -7.02 -1.79 -0.75
CA ASN A 13 -7.25 -1.18 0.55
C ASN A 13 -7.92 0.20 0.46
N GLU A 14 -8.38 0.62 -0.72
CA GLU A 14 -8.83 1.99 -0.96
C GLU A 14 -10.32 2.23 -0.73
N TYR A 15 -10.65 3.17 0.15
CA TYR A 15 -12.01 3.67 0.34
C TYR A 15 -12.14 5.09 -0.17
N THR A 16 -13.19 5.33 -0.95
CA THR A 16 -13.68 6.69 -1.20
C THR A 16 -14.76 7.00 -0.17
N VAL A 17 -14.55 8.02 0.66
CA VAL A 17 -15.52 8.41 1.67
C VAL A 17 -16.37 9.56 1.16
N SER A 18 -17.68 9.35 1.13
CA SER A 18 -18.66 10.41 0.90
C SER A 18 -19.57 10.53 2.11
N ILE A 19 -19.76 11.76 2.59
CA ILE A 19 -20.65 12.08 3.69
C ILE A 19 -21.85 12.82 3.12
N SER A 20 -23.04 12.25 3.31
CA SER A 20 -24.30 12.89 2.93
C SER A 20 -25.04 13.36 4.17
N THR A 21 -25.59 14.57 4.13
CA THR A 21 -26.40 15.14 5.22
C THR A 21 -27.72 15.68 4.67
N GLN A 22 -28.80 15.46 5.41
CA GLN A 22 -30.11 16.03 5.19
C GLN A 22 -30.53 16.72 6.50
N TYR A 23 -30.50 18.05 6.52
CA TYR A 23 -30.66 18.81 7.76
C TYR A 23 -32.08 18.80 8.34
N THR A 24 -33.08 18.43 7.54
CA THR A 24 -34.49 18.30 7.94
C THR A 24 -35.15 17.12 7.20
N GLU A 25 -36.26 16.59 7.70
CA GLU A 25 -36.99 15.45 7.10
C GLU A 25 -37.32 15.64 5.62
N HIS A 26 -37.56 16.88 5.20
CA HIS A 26 -37.85 17.26 3.82
C HIS A 26 -36.74 18.12 3.18
N GLY A 27 -35.57 18.19 3.80
CA GLY A 27 -34.45 18.99 3.33
C GLY A 27 -33.75 18.38 2.12
N THR A 28 -32.99 19.18 1.38
CA THR A 28 -32.16 18.67 0.28
C THR A 28 -30.92 17.95 0.82
N VAL A 29 -30.61 16.78 0.26
CA VAL A 29 -29.37 16.05 0.58
C VAL A 29 -28.17 16.83 0.05
N ARG A 30 -27.16 17.01 0.89
CA ARG A 30 -25.85 17.53 0.51
C ARG A 30 -24.80 16.46 0.71
N THR A 31 -24.01 16.19 -0.32
CA THR A 31 -22.93 15.20 -0.27
C THR A 31 -21.59 15.89 -0.44
N GLY A 32 -20.67 15.64 0.48
CA GLY A 32 -19.26 15.98 0.34
C GLY A 32 -18.44 14.69 0.22
N THR A 33 -17.58 14.61 -0.79
CA THR A 33 -16.64 13.50 -0.97
C THR A 33 -15.27 13.93 -0.47
N PHE A 34 -14.67 13.11 0.39
CA PHE A 34 -13.29 13.29 0.80
C PHE A 34 -12.38 13.07 -0.42
N GLY A 35 -11.60 14.09 -0.78
CA GLY A 35 -10.83 14.08 -2.03
C GLY A 35 -9.63 13.13 -2.04
N ARG A 36 -9.28 12.51 -0.91
CA ARG A 36 -8.22 11.49 -0.82
C ARG A 36 -8.85 10.14 -0.55
N LYS A 37 -8.26 9.08 -1.10
CA LYS A 37 -8.67 7.72 -0.77
C LYS A 37 -8.12 7.33 0.62
N LEU A 38 -8.97 6.78 1.47
CA LEU A 38 -8.53 6.17 2.73
C LEU A 38 -7.96 4.79 2.44
N ARG A 39 -6.96 4.36 3.21
CA ARG A 39 -6.29 3.08 3.05
C ARG A 39 -6.53 2.23 4.30
N THR A 40 -7.04 1.01 4.17
CA THR A 40 -7.02 0.01 5.24
C THR A 40 -5.72 -0.80 5.21
N PRO A 41 -5.34 -1.46 6.31
CA PRO A 41 -4.25 -2.41 6.28
C PRO A 41 -4.57 -3.60 5.37
N LEU A 42 -3.63 -3.98 4.50
CA LEU A 42 -3.61 -5.27 3.83
C LEU A 42 -2.94 -6.28 4.75
N SER A 43 -3.60 -7.40 5.03
CA SER A 43 -3.00 -8.50 5.79
C SER A 43 -1.97 -9.21 4.93
N VAL A 44 -0.76 -9.36 5.45
CA VAL A 44 0.38 -10.00 4.78
C VAL A 44 1.01 -11.00 5.72
N THR A 45 1.07 -12.24 5.27
CA THR A 45 1.81 -13.33 5.92
C THR A 45 3.10 -13.57 5.18
N LEU A 46 4.23 -13.41 5.87
CA LEU A 46 5.55 -13.64 5.27
C LEU A 46 5.66 -15.10 4.77
N GLY A 47 6.13 -15.31 3.55
CA GLY A 47 6.24 -16.64 2.94
C GLY A 47 4.98 -17.13 2.22
N ASN A 48 3.86 -16.42 2.31
CA ASN A 48 2.59 -16.87 1.71
C ASN A 48 2.40 -16.43 0.25
N GLY A 49 3.26 -15.56 -0.27
CA GLY A 49 3.13 -15.03 -1.63
C GLY A 49 1.98 -14.02 -1.78
N ASP A 50 1.63 -13.31 -0.70
CA ASP A 50 0.50 -12.39 -0.70
C ASP A 50 0.71 -11.24 -1.70
N GLY A 51 -0.31 -10.98 -2.50
CA GLY A 51 -0.30 -9.99 -3.56
C GLY A 51 -0.58 -8.57 -3.07
N ILE A 52 0.27 -7.61 -3.44
CA ILE A 52 0.15 -6.20 -3.09
C ILE A 52 0.37 -5.28 -4.31
N LEU A 53 0.12 -3.98 -4.14
CA LEU A 53 0.43 -2.92 -5.12
C LEU A 53 -0.15 -3.20 -6.52
N THR A 54 -1.41 -3.62 -6.59
CA THR A 54 -2.09 -3.95 -7.85
C THR A 54 -3.45 -3.27 -7.96
N ASP A 55 -3.90 -3.07 -9.19
CA ASP A 55 -5.28 -2.71 -9.54
C ASP A 55 -6.01 -3.83 -10.30
N ASP A 56 -5.42 -5.03 -10.32
CA ASP A 56 -5.91 -6.22 -11.00
C ASP A 56 -6.04 -7.38 -10.00
N ALA A 57 -7.28 -7.73 -9.67
CA ALA A 57 -7.63 -8.78 -8.71
C ALA A 57 -7.05 -10.16 -9.05
N ASN A 58 -6.84 -10.43 -10.34
CA ASN A 58 -6.38 -11.73 -10.82
C ASN A 58 -4.86 -11.74 -11.04
N ALA A 59 -4.18 -10.63 -10.81
CA ALA A 59 -2.76 -10.49 -11.07
C ALA A 59 -2.10 -9.45 -10.17
N PRO A 60 -1.50 -9.86 -9.04
CA PRO A 60 -0.66 -8.95 -8.27
C PRO A 60 0.51 -8.47 -9.14
N TYR A 61 0.88 -7.19 -8.98
CA TYR A 61 2.07 -6.64 -9.63
C TYR A 61 3.30 -6.84 -8.78
N VAL A 62 3.12 -7.00 -7.47
CA VAL A 62 4.14 -7.32 -6.48
C VAL A 62 3.60 -8.40 -5.55
N THR A 63 4.43 -9.39 -5.20
CA THR A 63 4.14 -10.39 -4.17
C THR A 63 5.12 -10.28 -3.03
N VAL A 64 4.66 -10.60 -1.82
CA VAL A 64 5.49 -10.68 -0.61
C VAL A 64 5.97 -12.11 -0.46
N GLU A 65 7.28 -12.31 -0.56
CA GLU A 65 7.91 -13.64 -0.52
C GLU A 65 8.43 -13.98 0.88
N GLY A 66 8.76 -12.99 1.70
CA GLY A 66 9.40 -13.21 3.00
C GLY A 66 9.84 -11.93 3.69
N GLY A 67 10.64 -12.07 4.74
CA GLY A 67 11.17 -10.95 5.50
C GLY A 67 11.64 -11.35 6.88
N ASN A 68 12.21 -10.39 7.61
CA ASN A 68 12.69 -10.58 8.97
C ASN A 68 11.85 -9.72 9.92
N LEU A 69 11.05 -10.39 10.76
CA LEU A 69 10.04 -9.76 11.60
C LEU A 69 10.15 -10.22 13.05
N THR A 70 10.15 -9.27 13.99
CA THR A 70 10.15 -9.53 15.43
C THR A 70 8.76 -9.26 16.04
N GLY A 71 7.80 -10.13 15.72
CA GLY A 71 6.39 -10.00 16.12
C GLY A 71 5.52 -9.24 15.11
N GLU A 72 4.20 -9.25 15.28
CA GLU A 72 3.29 -8.54 14.36
C GLU A 72 3.61 -7.05 14.28
N GLU A 73 3.67 -6.49 13.06
CA GLU A 73 4.02 -5.10 12.81
C GLU A 73 3.06 -4.46 11.79
N MET A 74 2.75 -3.18 11.99
CA MET A 74 2.03 -2.38 11.01
C MET A 74 2.96 -1.32 10.39
N VAL A 75 3.12 -1.36 9.07
CA VAL A 75 4.02 -0.45 8.33
C VAL A 75 3.33 0.14 7.12
N ARG A 76 3.89 1.23 6.58
CA ARG A 76 3.52 1.73 5.25
C ARG A 76 4.57 1.33 4.23
N ILE A 77 4.14 0.73 3.14
CA ILE A 77 4.97 0.58 1.94
C ILE A 77 4.71 1.75 1.01
N GLN A 78 5.76 2.39 0.55
CA GLN A 78 5.69 3.50 -0.39
C GLN A 78 6.40 3.14 -1.69
N VAL A 79 5.80 3.55 -2.80
CA VAL A 79 6.40 3.50 -4.13
C VAL A 79 6.31 4.87 -4.77
N VAL A 80 7.47 5.43 -5.15
CA VAL A 80 7.57 6.73 -5.84
C VAL A 80 8.16 6.50 -7.22
N GLN A 81 7.54 7.10 -8.23
CA GLN A 81 8.07 7.17 -9.58
C GLN A 81 9.05 8.34 -9.71
N ASP A 82 10.26 8.04 -10.15
CA ASP A 82 11.17 9.04 -10.70
C ASP A 82 10.84 9.23 -12.18
N LEU A 83 10.34 10.42 -12.52
CA LEU A 83 9.95 10.78 -13.87
C LEU A 83 11.15 11.06 -14.80
N HIS A 84 12.31 11.37 -14.25
CA HIS A 84 13.52 11.63 -15.02
C HIS A 84 14.17 10.33 -15.47
N GLU A 85 14.32 9.37 -14.56
CA GLU A 85 15.00 8.10 -14.84
C GLU A 85 14.04 6.98 -15.29
N GLY A 86 12.72 7.15 -15.12
CA GLY A 86 11.73 6.13 -15.47
C GLY A 86 11.78 4.92 -14.52
N LEU A 87 12.09 5.18 -13.25
CA LEU A 87 12.33 4.17 -12.22
C LEU A 87 11.32 4.26 -11.10
N LEU A 88 11.18 3.16 -10.36
CA LEU A 88 10.43 3.12 -9.11
C LEU A 88 11.40 3.02 -7.93
N PHE A 89 11.11 3.79 -6.89
CA PHE A 89 11.78 3.71 -5.60
C PHE A 89 10.79 3.19 -4.57
N PHE A 90 11.16 2.10 -3.90
CA PHE A 90 10.37 1.45 -2.89
C PHE A 90 10.99 1.70 -1.52
N ASN A 91 10.19 2.00 -0.51
CA ASN A 91 10.67 2.04 0.86
C ASN A 91 9.57 1.74 1.88
N LEU A 92 9.98 1.23 3.04
CA LEU A 92 9.13 1.07 4.21
C LEU A 92 9.13 2.36 5.04
N ARG A 93 8.01 2.67 5.67
CA ARG A 93 7.84 3.86 6.51
C ARG A 93 7.05 3.51 7.75
N ASP A 94 7.37 4.19 8.84
CA ASP A 94 6.57 4.24 10.07
C ASP A 94 5.13 4.69 9.78
N MET A 95 4.18 4.42 10.66
CA MET A 95 2.78 4.83 10.60
C MET A 95 2.59 6.33 10.87
N HIS A 96 3.50 6.96 11.62
CA HIS A 96 3.39 8.39 11.94
C HIS A 96 3.69 9.28 10.74
N GLU A 97 2.99 10.41 10.63
CA GLU A 97 3.32 11.42 9.63
C GLU A 97 4.76 11.95 9.87
N ASN A 98 5.58 11.96 8.82
CA ASN A 98 7.01 12.28 8.90
C ASN A 98 7.84 11.38 9.83
N GLY A 99 7.35 10.17 10.14
CA GLY A 99 8.10 9.16 10.88
C GLY A 99 9.28 8.58 10.10
N GLU A 100 9.96 7.63 10.75
CA GLU A 100 11.16 6.96 10.24
C GLU A 100 10.89 6.21 8.92
N GLN A 101 11.94 6.09 8.11
CA GLN A 101 11.86 5.49 6.77
C GLN A 101 13.06 4.60 6.51
N GLY A 102 12.81 3.47 5.84
CA GLY A 102 13.85 2.61 5.33
C GLY A 102 14.51 3.26 4.13
N GLU A 103 15.75 2.85 3.87
CA GLU A 103 16.50 3.31 2.70
C GLU A 103 15.73 2.98 1.41
N PRO A 104 15.55 3.94 0.48
CA PRO A 104 14.89 3.68 -0.80
C PRO A 104 15.63 2.68 -1.67
N VAL A 105 14.92 1.64 -2.10
CA VAL A 105 15.42 0.62 -3.02
C VAL A 105 14.99 0.96 -4.43
N ARG A 106 15.98 1.10 -5.31
CA ARG A 106 15.77 1.29 -6.75
C ARG A 106 15.28 -0.01 -7.39
N VAL A 107 14.16 0.07 -8.10
CA VAL A 107 13.58 -1.03 -8.87
C VAL A 107 13.46 -0.59 -10.34
N SER A 108 14.08 -1.35 -11.24
CA SER A 108 14.15 -1.03 -12.68
C SER A 108 13.49 -2.07 -13.59
N GLY A 109 12.79 -3.05 -13.02
CA GLY A 109 12.18 -4.13 -13.79
C GLY A 109 11.51 -5.18 -12.91
N ASN A 110 11.10 -6.27 -13.54
CA ASN A 110 10.62 -7.45 -12.84
C ASN A 110 11.77 -8.15 -12.09
N GLY A 111 11.44 -8.80 -10.99
CA GLY A 111 12.38 -9.60 -10.22
C GLY A 111 12.29 -9.35 -8.72
N PRO A 112 13.12 -10.06 -7.94
CA PRO A 112 13.15 -9.93 -6.50
C PRO A 112 13.76 -8.58 -6.08
N CYS A 113 13.27 -8.03 -4.99
CA CYS A 113 13.91 -6.93 -4.27
C CYS A 113 13.66 -7.06 -2.76
N THR A 114 14.62 -6.62 -1.96
CA THR A 114 14.51 -6.62 -0.49
C THR A 114 14.46 -5.18 -0.02
N LEU A 115 13.38 -4.82 0.67
CA LEU A 115 13.26 -3.50 1.31
C LEU A 115 13.85 -3.57 2.71
N PRO A 116 14.78 -2.68 3.08
CA PRO A 116 15.22 -2.57 4.45
C PRO A 116 14.11 -1.98 5.32
N GLY A 117 14.03 -2.45 6.55
CA GLY A 117 13.26 -1.82 7.62
C GLY A 117 13.79 -0.43 7.96
N PHE A 118 13.13 0.22 8.91
CA PHE A 118 13.54 1.50 9.46
C PHE A 118 13.89 1.37 10.95
N THR A 119 14.61 2.37 11.47
CA THR A 119 15.01 2.38 12.87
C THR A 119 13.79 2.29 13.79
N GLY A 120 13.81 1.33 14.71
CA GLY A 120 12.73 1.09 15.67
C GLY A 120 11.61 0.18 15.17
N SER A 121 11.60 -0.24 13.90
CA SER A 121 10.61 -1.20 13.40
C SER A 121 10.94 -2.63 13.84
N GLY A 122 9.89 -3.40 14.14
CA GLY A 122 10.00 -4.85 14.28
C GLY A 122 10.22 -5.57 12.95
N LEU A 123 9.88 -4.95 11.82
CA LEU A 123 10.13 -5.46 10.47
C LEU A 123 11.48 -4.92 9.96
N THR A 124 12.51 -5.75 10.03
CA THR A 124 13.89 -5.36 9.66
C THR A 124 14.20 -5.56 8.18
N SER A 125 13.46 -6.43 7.49
CA SER A 125 13.48 -6.55 6.03
C SER A 125 12.17 -7.12 5.49
N LEU A 126 11.80 -6.74 4.27
CA LEU A 126 10.66 -7.29 3.53
C LEU A 126 11.12 -7.70 2.13
N ASP A 127 10.98 -8.99 1.82
CA ASP A 127 11.35 -9.57 0.53
C ASP A 127 10.13 -9.60 -0.40
N LEU A 128 10.30 -9.02 -1.58
CA LEU A 128 9.25 -8.83 -2.58
C LEU A 128 9.68 -9.41 -3.92
N THR A 129 8.72 -9.80 -4.75
CA THR A 129 8.93 -10.04 -6.18
C THR A 129 8.04 -9.13 -7.01
N VAL A 130 8.65 -8.32 -7.87
CA VAL A 130 7.93 -7.50 -8.86
C VAL A 130 7.65 -8.35 -10.10
N GLN A 131 6.37 -8.59 -10.39
CA GLN A 131 5.93 -9.45 -11.49
C GLN A 131 5.54 -8.66 -12.74
N LYS A 132 4.99 -7.45 -12.58
CA LYS A 132 4.46 -6.63 -13.68
C LYS A 132 4.89 -5.17 -13.58
N TYR A 133 6.20 -4.93 -13.69
CA TYR A 133 6.83 -3.61 -13.54
C TYR A 133 6.18 -2.52 -14.41
N SER A 134 6.00 -2.76 -15.72
CA SER A 134 5.40 -1.75 -16.61
C SER A 134 3.97 -1.38 -16.19
N LYS A 135 3.16 -2.38 -15.78
CA LYS A 135 1.80 -2.13 -15.30
C LYS A 135 1.80 -1.36 -13.98
N LEU A 136 2.70 -1.71 -13.06
CA LEU A 136 2.87 -1.00 -11.80
C LEU A 136 3.26 0.47 -12.03
N MET A 137 4.19 0.71 -12.95
CA MET A 137 4.62 2.06 -13.33
C MET A 137 3.46 2.87 -13.92
N ASP A 138 2.71 2.29 -14.86
CA ASP A 138 1.54 2.93 -15.47
C ASP A 138 0.44 3.21 -14.43
N MET A 139 0.19 2.27 -13.51
CA MET A 139 -0.78 2.43 -12.44
C MET A 139 -0.38 3.60 -11.51
N ILE A 140 0.86 3.63 -11.03
CA ILE A 140 1.37 4.68 -10.14
C ILE A 140 1.29 6.05 -10.81
N ARG A 141 1.67 6.13 -12.09
CA ARG A 141 1.60 7.38 -12.85
C ARG A 141 0.17 7.87 -13.04
N ASN A 142 -0.70 7.01 -13.57
CA ASN A 142 -2.00 7.43 -14.09
C ASN A 142 -3.09 7.45 -13.03
N LYS A 143 -2.98 6.65 -11.97
CA LYS A 143 -4.00 6.55 -10.90
C LYS A 143 -3.57 7.19 -9.59
N TYR A 144 -2.26 7.35 -9.37
CA TYR A 144 -1.72 7.82 -8.09
C TYR A 144 -0.81 9.05 -8.21
N GLY A 145 -0.74 9.68 -9.39
CA GLY A 145 0.02 10.92 -9.58
C GLY A 145 1.52 10.78 -9.32
N GLY A 146 2.07 9.58 -9.52
CA GLY A 146 3.51 9.29 -9.34
C GLY A 146 3.89 8.78 -7.95
N ARG A 147 2.95 8.67 -7.00
CA ARG A 147 3.24 8.15 -5.65
C ARG A 147 2.09 7.32 -5.08
N LEU A 148 2.38 6.07 -4.74
CA LEU A 148 1.48 5.17 -4.05
C LEU A 148 2.01 4.89 -2.64
N VAL A 149 1.10 4.87 -1.66
CA VAL A 149 1.40 4.43 -0.29
C VAL A 149 0.30 3.50 0.17
N ASP A 150 0.68 2.30 0.58
CA ASP A 150 -0.22 1.28 1.15
C ASP A 150 0.18 0.97 2.59
N VAL A 151 -0.80 0.51 3.37
CA VAL A 151 -0.61 0.06 4.76
C VAL A 151 -0.60 -1.47 4.76
N LEU A 152 0.40 -2.06 5.39
CA LEU A 152 0.55 -3.51 5.55
C LEU A 152 0.45 -3.86 7.04
N LYS A 153 -0.34 -4.89 7.36
CA LYS A 153 -0.32 -5.60 8.64
C LYS A 153 0.46 -6.88 8.41
N VAL A 154 1.68 -6.95 8.91
CA VAL A 154 2.64 -8.01 8.59
C VAL A 154 2.75 -8.97 9.76
N GLU A 155 2.56 -10.24 9.47
CA GLU A 155 2.65 -11.35 10.42
C GLU A 155 3.63 -12.41 9.91
N SER A 156 4.28 -13.10 10.83
CA SER A 156 5.21 -14.19 10.47
C SER A 156 4.45 -15.37 9.88
N GLY A 157 5.02 -15.99 8.85
CA GLY A 157 4.57 -17.30 8.36
C GLY A 157 4.82 -18.38 9.41
N ALA A 158 3.93 -19.38 9.45
CA ALA A 158 4.04 -20.56 10.30
C ALA A 158 5.12 -21.53 9.83
#